data_AF-A0A1G0MFZ5-F1
#
_entry.id   AF-A0A1G0MFZ5-F1
#
_cell.length_a   1.000
_cell.length_b   1.000
_cell.length_c   1.000
_cell.angle_alpha   90.00
_cell.angle_beta   90.00
_cell.angle_gamma   90.00
#
_symmetry.space_group_name_H-M   'P 1'
#
loop_
_entity.id
_entity.type
_entity.pdbx_description
1 polymer ?
#
loop_
_entity_poly.entity_id
_entity_poly.type
_entity_poly.pdbx_seq_one_letter_code
_entity_poly.pdbx_strand_id
1 'polypeptide(L)'
;MPRWPEPRARKFRQAAFVYLHVALLYEMAAYVMWRQDLLPLNWGPGWVWLILGGAVGAVVFAGLLRWQNEWFARVIWAVHGLRLPTLIHRAFVTSDVGPIGPSFYLVAIVVVVINLWMLARAAWDL
;
A
#
# COMPACT_ATOMS: atom_id res chain seq x y z
N MET A 1 14.47 2.25 -23.35
CA MET A 1 13.26 3.01 -22.94
C MET A 1 12.05 2.26 -23.45
N PRO A 2 11.15 1.69 -22.63
CA PRO A 2 9.88 1.24 -23.17
C PRO A 2 9.01 2.49 -23.38
N ARG A 3 8.91 2.95 -24.64
CA ARG A 3 8.05 4.07 -25.05
C ARG A 3 6.62 3.55 -25.24
N TRP A 4 5.89 3.34 -24.15
CA TRP A 4 4.45 3.13 -24.28
C TRP A 4 3.78 4.40 -24.84
N PRO A 5 2.66 4.27 -25.58
CA PRO A 5 1.84 5.41 -25.98
C PRO A 5 1.45 6.28 -24.78
N GLU A 6 1.36 7.60 -24.94
CA GLU A 6 1.07 8.55 -23.85
C GLU A 6 -0.12 8.18 -22.95
N PRO A 7 -1.22 7.59 -23.44
CA PRO A 7 -2.34 7.15 -22.59
C PRO A 7 -1.91 6.14 -21.52
N ARG A 8 -1.04 5.18 -21.87
CA ARG A 8 -0.60 4.13 -20.94
C ARG A 8 0.42 4.66 -19.94
N ALA A 9 1.36 5.50 -20.37
CA ALA A 9 2.28 6.18 -19.47
C ALA A 9 1.57 7.07 -18.44
N ARG A 10 0.40 7.65 -18.79
CA ARG A 10 -0.47 8.36 -17.84
C ARG A 10 -1.03 7.43 -16.77
N LYS A 11 -1.52 6.24 -17.13
CA LYS A 11 -2.04 5.26 -16.16
C LYS A 11 -0.97 4.85 -15.14
N PHE A 12 0.26 4.57 -15.59
CA PHE A 12 1.38 4.26 -14.68
C PHE A 12 1.75 5.41 -13.76
N ARG A 13 1.77 6.66 -14.25
CA ARG A 13 2.02 7.84 -13.41
C ARG A 13 0.94 8.02 -12.35
N GLN A 14 -0.33 7.89 -12.74
CA GLN A 14 -1.45 7.99 -11.80
C GLN A 14 -1.36 6.89 -10.73
N ALA A 15 -1.09 5.64 -11.13
CA ALA A 15 -0.89 4.54 -10.20
C ALA A 15 0.30 4.79 -9.25
N ALA A 16 1.42 5.30 -9.77
CA ALA A 16 2.58 5.65 -8.95
C ALA A 16 2.23 6.71 -7.90
N PHE A 17 1.56 7.81 -8.29
CA PHE A 17 1.17 8.85 -7.34
C PHE A 17 0.17 8.35 -6.30
N VAL A 18 -0.84 7.57 -6.70
CA VAL A 18 -1.80 6.99 -5.73
C VAL A 18 -1.08 6.05 -4.78
N TYR A 19 -0.18 5.20 -5.29
CA TYR A 19 0.63 4.32 -4.45
C TYR A 19 1.48 5.10 -3.45
N LEU A 20 2.11 6.20 -3.87
CA LEU A 20 2.89 7.07 -2.98
C LEU A 20 2.02 7.66 -1.86
N HIS A 21 0.82 8.14 -2.18
CA HIS A 21 -0.12 8.63 -1.16
C HIS A 21 -0.50 7.53 -0.17
N VAL A 22 -0.79 6.33 -0.66
CA VAL A 22 -1.12 5.17 0.19
C VAL A 22 0.06 4.78 1.09
N ALA A 23 1.28 4.78 0.53
CA ALA A 23 2.50 4.49 1.28
C ALA A 23 2.73 5.51 2.41
N LEU A 24 2.50 6.81 2.13
CA LEU A 24 2.57 7.86 3.14
C LEU A 24 1.53 7.68 4.24
N LEU A 25 0.27 7.34 3.89
CA LEU A 25 -0.76 7.06 4.88
C LEU A 25 -0.38 5.90 5.80
N TYR A 26 0.24 4.85 5.25
CA TYR A 26 0.72 3.72 6.03
C TYR A 26 1.89 4.06 6.93
N GLU A 27 2.88 4.79 6.43
CA GLU A 27 4.01 5.24 7.24
C GLU A 27 3.55 6.14 8.39
N MET A 28 2.63 7.08 8.12
CA MET A 28 2.08 7.94 9.16
C MET A 28 1.26 7.15 10.19
N ALA A 29 0.46 6.18 9.74
CA ALA A 29 -0.28 5.31 10.66
C ALA A 29 0.68 4.48 11.52
N ALA A 30 1.70 3.86 10.93
CA ALA A 30 2.71 3.09 11.64
C ALA A 30 3.49 3.96 12.63
N TYR A 31 3.83 5.20 12.26
CA TYR A 31 4.48 6.16 13.14
C TYR A 31 3.59 6.50 14.34
N VAL A 32 2.31 6.78 14.13
CA VAL A 32 1.37 7.07 15.23
C VAL A 32 1.21 5.85 16.15
N MET A 33 1.07 4.65 15.59
CA MET A 33 0.97 3.41 16.35
C MET A 33 2.25 3.13 17.16
N TRP A 34 3.42 3.43 16.60
CA TRP A 34 4.69 3.32 17.31
C TRP A 34 4.75 4.28 18.50
N ARG A 35 4.33 5.55 18.30
CA ARG A 35 4.30 6.58 19.36
C ARG A 35 3.31 6.28 20.48
N GLN A 36 2.34 5.39 20.24
CA GLN A 36 1.32 4.98 21.21
C GLN A 36 1.57 3.57 21.78
N ASP A 37 2.76 2.99 21.54
CA ASP A 37 3.14 1.64 21.98
C ASP A 37 2.15 0.54 21.52
N LEU A 38 1.50 0.75 20.36
CA LEU A 38 0.56 -0.20 19.75
C LEU A 38 1.26 -1.21 18.82
N LEU A 39 2.54 -1.01 18.49
CA LEU A 39 3.30 -1.92 17.64
C LEU A 39 3.89 -3.09 18.43
N PRO A 40 3.95 -4.30 17.84
CA PRO A 40 4.60 -5.44 18.48
C PRO A 40 6.10 -5.19 18.69
N LEU A 41 6.58 -5.32 19.93
CA LEU A 41 8.00 -5.12 20.29
C LEU A 41 8.90 -6.32 19.93
N ASN A 42 8.31 -7.47 19.64
CA ASN A 42 9.02 -8.73 19.39
C ASN A 42 9.81 -8.72 18.05
N TRP A 43 9.57 -7.77 17.16
CA TRP A 43 10.19 -7.73 15.83
C TRP A 43 11.30 -6.67 15.73
N GLY A 44 11.81 -6.20 16.88
CA GLY A 44 12.87 -5.20 16.96
C GLY A 44 12.35 -3.76 17.02
N PRO A 45 13.25 -2.77 16.94
CA PRO A 45 12.88 -1.37 17.12
C PRO A 45 11.92 -0.86 16.03
N GLY A 46 10.79 -0.25 16.43
CA GLY A 46 9.77 0.23 15.50
C GLY A 46 10.27 1.19 14.41
N TRP A 47 11.25 2.05 14.74
CA TRP A 47 11.84 2.99 13.78
C TRP A 47 12.53 2.32 12.58
N VAL A 48 13.08 1.10 12.76
CA VAL A 48 13.71 0.34 11.67
C VAL A 48 12.65 -0.03 10.63
N TRP A 49 11.47 -0.44 11.09
CA TRP A 49 10.35 -0.79 10.22
C TRP A 49 9.77 0.41 9.47
N LEU A 50 9.76 1.60 10.07
CA LEU A 50 9.37 2.85 9.39
C LEU A 50 10.32 3.20 8.25
N ILE A 51 11.63 3.11 8.49
CA ILE A 51 12.62 3.36 7.43
C ILE A 51 12.47 2.32 6.31
N LEU A 52 12.28 1.04 6.67
CA LEU A 52 12.13 -0.03 5.70
C LEU A 52 10.84 0.13 4.88
N GLY A 53 9.72 0.45 5.51
CA GLY A 53 8.45 0.68 4.82
C GLY A 53 8.51 1.90 3.89
N GLY A 54 9.13 3.00 4.33
CA GLY A 54 9.40 4.17 3.50
C GLY A 54 10.29 3.85 2.29
N ALA A 55 11.35 3.06 2.49
CA ALA A 55 12.24 2.61 1.43
C ALA A 55 11.51 1.74 0.40
N VAL A 56 10.69 0.77 0.85
CA VAL A 56 9.87 -0.05 -0.05
C VAL A 56 8.89 0.81 -0.84
N GLY A 57 8.22 1.76 -0.18
CA GLY A 57 7.32 2.71 -0.82
C GLY A 57 8.01 3.52 -1.93
N ALA A 58 9.20 4.04 -1.65
CA ALA A 58 10.01 4.80 -2.60
C ALA A 58 10.46 3.94 -3.80
N VAL A 59 10.87 2.69 -3.56
CA VAL A 59 11.28 1.75 -4.63
C VAL A 59 10.10 1.42 -5.53
N VAL A 60 8.93 1.13 -4.98
CA VAL A 60 7.73 0.83 -5.78
C VAL A 60 7.29 2.04 -6.58
N PHE A 61 7.27 3.22 -5.97
CA PHE A 61 6.98 4.48 -6.67
C PHE A 61 7.93 4.71 -7.85
N ALA A 62 9.24 4.61 -7.62
CA ALA A 62 10.25 4.78 -8.65
C ALA A 62 10.15 3.72 -9.75
N GLY A 63 9.86 2.47 -9.40
CA GLY A 63 9.65 1.37 -10.34
C GLY A 63 8.43 1.61 -11.24
N LEU A 64 7.29 2.01 -10.66
CA LEU A 64 6.09 2.35 -11.43
C LEU A 64 6.31 3.54 -12.36
N LEU A 65 7.05 4.56 -11.90
CA LEU A 65 7.29 5.78 -12.67
C LEU A 65 8.29 5.57 -13.82
N ARG A 66 9.40 4.87 -13.57
CA ARG A 66 10.53 4.75 -14.52
C ARG A 66 10.43 3.53 -15.42
N TRP A 67 9.97 2.38 -14.90
CA TRP A 67 9.99 1.13 -15.67
C TRP A 67 8.71 0.91 -16.48
N GLN A 68 7.56 1.41 -15.98
CA GLN A 68 6.24 1.26 -16.62
C GLN A 68 5.97 -0.18 -17.09
N ASN A 69 6.38 -1.14 -16.26
CA ASN A 69 6.29 -2.56 -16.55
C ASN A 69 4.99 -3.13 -15.98
N GLU A 70 4.19 -3.77 -16.82
CA GLU A 70 2.93 -4.39 -16.40
C GLU A 70 3.14 -5.49 -15.38
N TRP A 71 4.14 -6.38 -15.57
CA TRP A 71 4.41 -7.47 -14.63
C TRP A 71 4.80 -6.96 -13.26
N PHE A 72 5.58 -5.87 -13.20
CA PHE A 72 5.89 -5.22 -11.93
C PHE A 72 4.62 -4.74 -11.24
N ALA A 73 3.73 -4.04 -11.96
CA ALA A 73 2.46 -3.60 -11.39
C ALA A 73 1.56 -4.77 -10.96
N ARG A 74 1.55 -5.90 -11.68
CA ARG A 74 0.81 -7.12 -11.30
C ARG A 74 1.33 -7.75 -10.01
N VAL A 75 2.65 -7.83 -9.85
CA VAL A 75 3.27 -8.36 -8.62
C VAL A 75 2.93 -7.46 -7.44
N ILE A 76 3.08 -6.14 -7.58
CA ILE A 76 2.74 -5.19 -6.52
C ILE A 76 1.24 -5.27 -6.18
N TRP A 77 0.37 -5.35 -7.19
CA TRP A 77 -1.06 -5.54 -7.02
C TRP A 77 -1.36 -6.82 -6.21
N ALA A 78 -0.76 -7.95 -6.57
CA ALA A 78 -0.99 -9.22 -5.89
C ALA A 78 -0.51 -9.16 -4.42
N VAL A 79 0.70 -8.65 -4.18
CA VAL A 79 1.26 -8.51 -2.83
C VAL A 79 0.40 -7.59 -1.96
N HIS A 80 -0.10 -6.47 -2.50
CA HIS A 80 -1.00 -5.59 -1.75
C HIS A 80 -2.38 -6.24 -1.51
N GLY A 81 -2.87 -7.04 -2.47
CA GLY A 81 -4.14 -7.76 -2.36
C GLY A 81 -4.16 -8.72 -1.18
N LEU A 82 -3.02 -9.34 -0.84
CA LEU A 82 -2.89 -10.23 0.32
C LEU A 82 -3.16 -9.56 1.67
N ARG A 83 -3.26 -8.22 1.71
CA ARG A 83 -3.65 -7.49 2.93
C ARG A 83 -5.15 -7.49 3.19
N LEU A 84 -5.98 -7.68 2.17
CA LEU A 84 -7.44 -7.61 2.34
C LEU A 84 -8.00 -8.64 3.33
N PRO A 85 -7.58 -9.92 3.33
CA PRO A 85 -8.12 -10.91 4.26
C PRO A 85 -7.91 -10.51 5.74
N THR A 86 -6.72 -10.02 6.08
CA THR A 86 -6.41 -9.61 7.46
C THR A 86 -7.19 -8.36 7.86
N LEU A 87 -7.35 -7.38 6.96
CA LEU A 87 -8.14 -6.18 7.21
C LEU A 87 -9.63 -6.49 7.37
N ILE A 88 -10.20 -7.34 6.52
CA ILE A 88 -11.60 -7.76 6.59
C ILE A 88 -11.87 -8.50 7.90
N HIS A 89 -10.99 -9.44 8.27
CA HIS A 89 -11.13 -10.18 9.52
C HIS A 89 -11.11 -9.26 10.76
N ARG A 90 -10.23 -8.25 10.76
CA ARG A 90 -10.16 -7.26 11.84
C ARG A 90 -11.33 -6.27 11.86
N ALA A 91 -11.86 -5.92 10.68
CA ALA A 91 -12.99 -4.99 10.57
C ALA A 91 -14.33 -5.62 10.98
N PHE A 92 -14.55 -6.91 10.64
CA PHE A 92 -15.89 -7.51 10.74
C PHE A 92 -16.01 -8.72 11.68
N VAL A 93 -14.91 -9.38 12.04
CA VAL A 93 -14.96 -10.66 12.80
C VAL A 93 -14.40 -10.52 14.22
N THR A 94 -13.32 -9.75 14.41
CA THR A 94 -12.62 -9.62 15.69
C THR A 94 -12.63 -8.20 16.24
N SER A 95 -13.66 -7.42 15.90
CA SER A 95 -13.79 -5.98 16.16
C SER A 95 -13.58 -5.57 17.61
N ASP A 96 -13.87 -6.46 18.56
CA ASP A 96 -14.01 -6.10 19.98
C ASP A 96 -12.78 -6.49 20.83
N VAL A 97 -11.73 -7.04 20.22
CA VAL A 97 -10.63 -7.71 20.93
C VAL A 97 -9.33 -6.88 20.94
N GLY A 98 -9.34 -5.63 20.45
CA GLY A 98 -8.10 -4.86 20.29
C GLY A 98 -8.21 -3.36 20.58
N PRO A 99 -7.06 -2.69 20.80
CA PRO A 99 -6.99 -1.25 21.08
C PRO A 99 -7.31 -0.36 19.86
N ILE A 100 -7.44 -0.95 18.67
CA ILE A 100 -7.70 -0.24 17.41
C ILE A 100 -9.14 -0.54 17.00
N GLY A 101 -9.94 0.51 16.86
CA GLY A 101 -11.35 0.38 16.49
C GLY A 101 -11.57 -0.18 15.07
N PRO A 102 -12.71 -0.84 14.81
CA PRO A 102 -13.07 -1.40 13.49
C PRO A 102 -13.03 -0.37 12.35
N SER A 103 -13.37 0.89 12.65
CA SER A 103 -13.37 2.01 11.71
C SER A 103 -12.00 2.22 11.04
N PHE A 104 -10.90 2.01 11.77
CA PHE A 104 -9.56 2.12 11.20
C PHE A 104 -9.34 1.07 10.11
N TYR A 105 -9.74 -0.17 10.36
CA TYR A 105 -9.61 -1.26 9.39
C TYR A 105 -10.53 -1.04 8.18
N LEU A 106 -11.74 -0.50 8.37
CA LEU A 106 -12.63 -0.11 7.28
C LEU A 106 -11.99 0.96 6.38
N VAL A 107 -11.40 2.01 6.96
CA VAL A 107 -10.66 3.03 6.20
C VAL A 107 -9.48 2.41 5.46
N ALA A 108 -8.72 1.52 6.12
CA ALA A 108 -7.62 0.81 5.47
C ALA A 108 -8.09 -0.05 4.29
N ILE A 109 -9.25 -0.72 4.37
CA ILE A 109 -9.85 -1.47 3.26
C ILE A 109 -10.13 -0.53 2.08
N VAL A 110 -10.78 0.61 2.32
CA VAL A 110 -11.08 1.60 1.26
C VAL A 110 -9.80 2.06 0.57
N VAL A 111 -8.77 2.42 1.35
CA VAL A 111 -7.46 2.84 0.83
C VAL A 111 -6.80 1.73 0.00
N VAL A 112 -6.82 0.47 0.48
CA VAL A 112 -6.28 -0.68 -0.26
C VAL A 112 -7.03 -0.89 -1.56
N VAL A 113 -8.37 -0.87 -1.55
CA VAL A 113 -9.18 -1.10 -2.75
C VAL A 113 -8.92 -0.02 -3.81
N ILE A 114 -8.81 1.25 -3.41
CA ILE A 114 -8.45 2.34 -4.33
C ILE A 114 -7.07 2.10 -4.93
N ASN A 115 -6.08 1.71 -4.12
CA ASN A 115 -4.73 1.43 -4.60
C ASN A 115 -4.72 0.24 -5.59
N LEU A 116 -5.42 -0.85 -5.25
CA LEU A 116 -5.56 -2.02 -6.11
C LEU A 116 -6.24 -1.69 -7.43
N TRP A 117 -7.28 -0.86 -7.41
CA TRP A 117 -7.94 -0.42 -8.63
C TRP A 117 -6.99 0.36 -9.54
N MET A 118 -6.21 1.30 -8.98
CA MET A 118 -5.26 2.09 -9.75
C MET A 118 -4.10 1.25 -10.30
N LEU A 119 -3.58 0.31 -9.51
CA LEU A 119 -2.57 -0.65 -9.97
C LEU A 119 -3.14 -1.57 -11.06
N ALA A 120 -4.39 -2.02 -10.93
CA ALA A 120 -5.03 -2.85 -11.93
C ALA A 120 -5.17 -2.12 -13.28
N ARG A 121 -5.55 -0.84 -13.24
CA ARG A 121 -5.59 0.02 -14.43
C ARG A 121 -4.23 0.19 -15.08
N ALA A 122 -3.14 0.22 -14.32
CA ALA A 122 -1.81 0.26 -14.92
C ALA A 122 -1.38 -1.09 -15.51
N ALA A 123 -1.86 -2.21 -14.98
CA ALA A 123 -1.31 -3.53 -15.25
C ALA A 123 -2.09 -4.38 -16.29
N TRP A 124 -3.40 -4.16 -16.44
CA TRP A 124 -4.27 -4.95 -17.33
C TRP A 124 -5.04 -4.11 -18.37
N ASP A 125 -5.13 -2.81 -18.18
CA ASP A 125 -5.96 -1.93 -18.99
C ASP A 125 -5.18 -1.49 -20.25
N LEU A 126 -5.22 -2.35 -21.28
CA LEU A 126 -4.50 -2.22 -22.56
C LEU A 126 -4.95 -1.01 -23.39
#